data_AF-A0AAW2NBJ8-F1
#
_entry.id   AF-A0AAW2NBJ8-F1
#
_cell.length_a   1.000
_cell.length_b   1.000
_cell.length_c   1.000
_cell.angle_alpha   90.00
_cell.angle_beta   90.00
_cell.angle_gamma   90.00
#
_symmetry.space_group_name_H-M   'P 1'
#
loop_
_entity.id
_entity.type
_entity.pdbx_description
1 polymer ?
#
loop_
_entity_poly.entity_id
_entity_poly.type
_entity_poly.pdbx_seq_one_letter_code
_entity_poly.pdbx_strand_id
1 'polypeptide(L)'
;MPVTDSTAANVLDDCTMFPVEEIVQYPLPGYTVPISVSFSPDDSLIAYLFSPDQSLYRKVFVFDPKSGKHELFFSPPDGGLDENNLSAEEKLRRERSRERGLGVTRYEWVKTSSKRKRVIVLLPAGIYIQDTASQPELKLQSASCSTIIDPHVSPDGTMLAYVRDNELHVLNLLYNMSKQLTVGANENSITHGLAEYIAQEEMDRKNGYWWSLDSKYIAFTEVDSSEIPRFRIMHQGKNSVGSDAQEDHAYPFAGSSNVKVRLGVISANGGPVSWMDLHCGGDRVEDEEYLARVNWMRGNILTAQVLNRTHSKLKILRFDIKTGQRKVILEEEHETWINLHDCFTPLDKVPNESTAGFIWASEKTGFKHLYLYDIDGECLGPITQGDWMVEQVAGVNEVTGVVYFTGTLDGPLESHLYCTNLFPDAGRSLQVPVRLTQGKGKHVVVLDHQLQRFVDIHDSLGSPPKVTLNSLLDGSLITSFYEQPVYIPRFKKLQLEFPEIIKVEAKDGTALYGALYKPDAARFGPPPYKTMIQVYGGPGVQLV
;
A
#
# COMPACT_ATOMS: atom_id res chain seq x y z
N MET A 1 -4.53 -56.63 -38.04
CA MET A 1 -5.61 -55.69 -38.37
C MET A 1 -6.88 -56.18 -37.69
N PRO A 2 -7.33 -55.44 -36.68
CA PRO A 2 -8.72 -55.00 -36.63
C PRO A 2 -8.77 -53.48 -36.70
N VAL A 3 -9.78 -53.00 -37.42
CA VAL A 3 -10.17 -51.60 -37.57
C VAL A 3 -10.72 -51.14 -36.22
N THR A 4 -10.11 -50.11 -35.62
CA THR A 4 -10.74 -49.31 -34.58
C THR A 4 -11.05 -47.94 -35.18
N ASP A 5 -12.34 -47.65 -35.21
CA ASP A 5 -12.98 -46.45 -35.72
C ASP A 5 -12.18 -45.16 -35.47
N SER A 6 -11.77 -44.53 -36.56
CA SER A 6 -11.12 -43.21 -36.59
C SER A 6 -12.15 -42.06 -36.64
N THR A 7 -13.33 -42.24 -36.06
CA THR A 7 -14.48 -41.33 -36.20
C THR A 7 -15.00 -40.85 -34.84
N ALA A 8 -14.11 -40.35 -33.98
CA ALA A 8 -14.53 -39.64 -32.77
C ALA A 8 -13.53 -38.60 -32.23
N ALA A 9 -12.57 -38.11 -33.04
CA ALA A 9 -11.56 -37.16 -32.56
C ALA A 9 -11.64 -35.73 -33.15
N ASN A 10 -12.44 -35.48 -34.20
CA ASN A 10 -12.31 -34.24 -34.99
C ASN A 10 -13.48 -33.25 -34.91
N VAL A 11 -14.24 -33.19 -33.82
CA VAL A 11 -15.32 -32.18 -33.67
C VAL A 11 -15.07 -31.19 -32.53
N LEU A 12 -14.02 -31.38 -31.72
CA LEU A 12 -13.69 -30.45 -30.61
C LEU A 12 -12.52 -29.51 -30.90
N ASP A 13 -11.77 -29.70 -31.99
CA ASP A 13 -10.52 -28.96 -32.24
C ASP A 13 -10.68 -27.57 -32.88
N ASP A 14 -11.86 -27.21 -33.40
CA ASP A 14 -12.12 -25.83 -33.88
C ASP A 14 -12.55 -24.87 -32.76
N CYS A 15 -12.63 -25.35 -31.51
CA CYS A 15 -12.92 -24.52 -30.35
C CYS A 15 -11.67 -23.74 -29.90
N THR A 16 -11.39 -22.59 -30.52
CA THR A 16 -10.54 -21.50 -29.98
C THR A 16 -9.48 -21.94 -28.96
N MET A 17 -8.56 -22.83 -29.34
CA MET A 17 -7.47 -23.21 -28.45
C MET A 17 -6.47 -22.06 -28.36
N PHE A 18 -6.25 -21.57 -27.15
CA PHE A 18 -5.07 -20.76 -26.84
C PHE A 18 -3.90 -21.75 -26.69
N PRO A 19 -2.82 -21.61 -27.47
CA PRO A 19 -1.57 -22.28 -27.16
C PRO A 19 -1.19 -21.97 -25.71
N VAL A 20 -0.66 -22.95 -24.97
CA VAL A 20 -0.24 -22.75 -23.58
C VAL A 20 0.76 -21.59 -23.50
N GLU A 21 1.61 -21.46 -24.53
CA GLU A 21 2.57 -20.38 -24.70
C GLU A 21 1.91 -19.01 -24.74
N GLU A 22 0.70 -18.91 -25.30
CA GLU A 22 -0.06 -17.67 -25.33
C GLU A 22 -0.74 -17.38 -23.99
N ILE A 23 -1.25 -18.41 -23.30
CA ILE A 23 -1.89 -18.27 -21.98
C ILE A 23 -0.90 -17.68 -20.96
N VAL A 24 0.37 -18.09 -21.02
CA VAL A 24 1.40 -17.68 -20.05
C VAL A 24 2.09 -16.36 -20.40
N GLN A 25 1.88 -15.80 -21.60
CA GLN A 25 2.57 -14.59 -22.07
C GLN A 25 1.87 -13.29 -21.67
N TYR A 26 0.55 -13.29 -21.44
CA TYR A 26 -0.15 -12.08 -21.06
C TYR A 26 0.05 -11.78 -19.56
N PRO A 27 0.36 -10.52 -19.19
CA PRO A 27 0.36 -10.14 -17.79
C PRO A 27 -1.05 -10.29 -17.21
N LEU A 28 -1.13 -10.50 -15.90
CA LEU A 28 -2.42 -10.59 -15.23
C LEU A 28 -3.24 -9.31 -15.47
N PRO A 29 -4.59 -9.41 -15.58
CA PRO A 29 -5.46 -8.24 -15.65
C PRO A 29 -5.13 -7.22 -14.55
N GLY A 30 -5.09 -5.94 -14.91
CA GLY A 30 -4.74 -4.84 -13.99
C GLY A 30 -3.26 -4.44 -13.98
N TYR A 31 -2.33 -5.28 -14.46
CA TYR A 31 -0.89 -4.92 -14.48
C TYR A 31 -0.52 -3.86 -15.53
N THR A 32 -1.37 -3.68 -16.54
CA THR A 32 -1.19 -2.79 -17.69
C THR A 32 -2.00 -1.49 -17.59
N VAL A 33 -2.51 -1.17 -16.39
CA VAL A 33 -3.21 0.08 -16.07
C VAL A 33 -2.21 1.03 -15.40
N PRO A 34 -2.33 2.36 -15.53
CA PRO A 34 -1.57 3.30 -14.70
C PRO A 34 -1.72 2.98 -13.21
N ILE A 35 -0.60 2.76 -12.53
CA ILE A 35 -0.56 2.50 -11.08
C ILE A 35 0.40 3.47 -10.40
N SER A 36 0.43 3.44 -9.06
CA SER A 36 1.30 4.32 -8.26
C SER A 36 1.13 5.79 -8.67
N VAL A 37 -0.12 6.22 -8.84
CA VAL A 37 -0.45 7.58 -9.28
C VAL A 37 -0.09 8.57 -8.17
N SER A 38 0.57 9.68 -8.52
CA SER A 38 0.86 10.76 -7.58
C SER A 38 0.91 12.13 -8.27
N PHE A 39 0.45 13.16 -7.56
CA PHE A 39 0.58 14.55 -8.02
C PHE A 39 2.01 15.06 -7.77
N SER A 40 2.50 15.91 -8.68
CA SER A 40 3.72 16.69 -8.43
C SER A 40 3.52 17.60 -7.20
N PRO A 41 4.60 18.07 -6.56
CA PRO A 41 4.49 18.90 -5.34
C PRO A 41 3.66 20.19 -5.50
N ASP A 42 3.47 20.66 -6.74
CA ASP A 42 2.66 21.83 -7.10
C ASP A 42 1.32 21.48 -7.77
N ASP A 43 0.94 20.19 -7.74
CA ASP A 43 -0.26 19.61 -8.37
C ASP A 43 -0.41 19.84 -9.87
N SER A 44 0.61 20.35 -10.55
CA SER A 44 0.53 20.71 -11.96
C SER A 44 0.68 19.52 -12.91
N LEU A 45 1.26 18.41 -12.44
CA LEU A 45 1.48 17.18 -13.19
C LEU A 45 1.02 15.97 -12.38
N ILE A 46 0.67 14.89 -13.08
CA ILE A 46 0.29 13.61 -12.50
C ILE A 46 1.27 12.55 -12.99
N ALA A 47 2.12 12.03 -12.11
CA ALA A 47 3.00 10.89 -12.43
C ALA A 47 2.32 9.56 -12.13
N TYR A 48 2.74 8.53 -12.86
CA TYR A 48 2.27 7.16 -12.67
C TYR A 48 3.24 6.17 -13.33
N LEU A 49 3.17 4.91 -12.91
CA LEU A 49 3.90 3.81 -13.54
C LEU A 49 3.03 3.16 -14.60
N PHE A 50 3.60 2.96 -15.80
CA PHE A 50 2.87 2.40 -16.93
C PHE A 50 3.78 1.70 -17.94
N SER A 51 3.21 0.74 -18.67
CA SER A 51 3.83 0.00 -19.78
C SER A 51 2.93 0.13 -21.01
N PRO A 52 3.24 1.05 -21.96
CA PRO A 52 2.44 1.23 -23.17
C PRO A 52 2.45 0.01 -24.11
N ASP A 53 3.50 -0.80 -24.04
CA ASP A 53 3.68 -2.05 -24.77
C ASP A 53 2.95 -3.23 -24.13
N GLN A 54 2.24 -3.02 -23.02
CA GLN A 54 1.49 -4.05 -22.28
C GLN A 54 2.36 -5.20 -21.76
N SER A 55 3.65 -4.92 -21.53
CA SER A 55 4.56 -5.85 -20.87
C SER A 55 4.54 -5.64 -19.35
N LEU A 56 5.30 -6.45 -18.62
CA LEU A 56 5.53 -6.19 -17.19
C LEU A 56 6.47 -5.00 -16.96
N TYR A 57 7.12 -4.48 -18.00
CA TYR A 57 8.19 -3.51 -17.88
C TYR A 57 7.68 -2.07 -17.79
N ARG A 58 7.63 -1.54 -16.57
CA ARG A 58 7.06 -0.23 -16.27
C ARG A 58 8.11 0.88 -16.33
N LYS A 59 7.65 2.07 -16.73
CA LYS A 59 8.39 3.32 -16.75
C LYS A 59 7.58 4.40 -16.03
N VAL A 60 8.21 5.52 -15.67
CA VAL A 60 7.50 6.67 -15.11
C VAL A 60 7.00 7.54 -16.25
N PHE A 61 5.69 7.68 -16.33
CA PHE A 61 5.03 8.63 -17.22
C PHE A 61 4.45 9.78 -16.42
N VAL A 62 4.26 10.91 -17.10
CA VAL A 62 3.61 12.08 -16.54
C VAL A 62 2.50 12.55 -17.48
N PHE A 63 1.35 12.84 -16.91
CA PHE A 63 0.24 13.52 -17.56
C PHE A 63 0.18 14.98 -17.13
N ASP A 64 0.09 15.89 -18.10
CA ASP A 64 -0.15 17.32 -17.88
C ASP A 64 -1.63 17.64 -18.13
N PRO A 65 -2.43 17.93 -17.08
CA PRO A 65 -3.83 18.25 -17.23
C PRO A 65 -4.12 19.49 -18.09
N LYS A 66 -3.16 20.42 -18.23
CA LYS A 66 -3.37 21.64 -19.03
C LYS A 66 -3.23 21.39 -20.52
N SER A 67 -2.25 20.59 -20.91
CA SER A 67 -2.00 20.28 -22.32
C SER A 67 -2.67 18.99 -22.79
N GLY A 68 -3.11 18.13 -21.87
CA GLY A 68 -3.67 16.81 -22.16
C GLY A 68 -2.64 15.80 -22.68
N LYS A 69 -1.34 16.07 -22.49
CA LYS A 69 -0.26 15.24 -23.03
C LYS A 69 0.28 14.26 -22.01
N HIS A 70 0.69 13.11 -22.53
CA HIS A 70 1.43 12.07 -21.81
C HIS A 70 2.88 12.08 -22.26
N GLU A 71 3.79 12.19 -21.32
CA GLU A 71 5.21 12.24 -21.60
C GLU A 71 5.95 11.17 -20.80
N LEU A 72 6.91 10.52 -21.44
CA LEU A 72 7.85 9.64 -20.75
C LEU A 72 8.74 10.53 -19.87
N PHE A 73 8.66 10.35 -18.55
CA PHE A 73 9.46 11.12 -17.62
C PHE A 73 10.77 10.39 -17.32
N PHE A 74 10.69 9.11 -16.92
CA PHE A 74 11.86 8.29 -16.60
C PHE A 74 11.78 6.93 -17.27
N SER A 75 12.87 6.54 -17.94
CA SER A 75 13.13 5.17 -18.38
C SER A 75 14.44 4.70 -17.79
N PRO A 76 14.51 3.47 -17.24
CA PRO A 76 15.78 2.94 -16.75
C PRO A 76 16.85 2.92 -17.85
N PRO A 77 18.07 3.44 -17.60
CA PRO A 77 19.14 3.52 -18.60
C PRO A 77 19.58 2.17 -19.15
N ASP A 78 19.66 1.15 -18.29
CA ASP A 78 20.20 -0.18 -18.62
C ASP A 78 19.12 -1.27 -18.72
N GLY A 79 17.87 -0.89 -18.99
CA GLY A 79 16.77 -1.87 -19.00
C GLY A 79 16.28 -2.30 -17.61
N GLY A 80 16.66 -1.59 -16.54
CA GLY A 80 15.96 -1.56 -15.25
C GLY A 80 16.02 -2.84 -14.40
N LEU A 81 15.04 -3.03 -13.50
CA LEU A 81 14.86 -4.26 -12.73
C LEU A 81 14.43 -5.40 -13.67
N ASP A 82 15.22 -6.46 -13.75
CA ASP A 82 14.84 -7.76 -14.34
C ASP A 82 14.99 -8.88 -13.30
N GLU A 83 14.56 -10.11 -13.58
CA GLU A 83 14.66 -11.19 -12.59
C GLU A 83 16.11 -11.64 -12.30
N ASN A 84 17.04 -11.34 -13.21
CA ASN A 84 18.43 -11.79 -13.15
C ASN A 84 19.33 -10.84 -12.33
N ASN A 85 18.90 -9.60 -12.12
CA ASN A 85 19.68 -8.55 -11.47
C ASN A 85 19.16 -8.12 -10.09
N LEU A 86 18.19 -8.85 -9.51
CA LEU A 86 17.66 -8.56 -8.17
C LEU A 86 18.57 -9.09 -7.06
N SER A 87 18.82 -8.25 -6.04
CA SER A 87 19.37 -8.72 -4.76
C SER A 87 18.37 -9.63 -4.03
N ALA A 88 18.85 -10.41 -3.06
CA ALA A 88 17.98 -11.26 -2.24
C ALA A 88 16.93 -10.42 -1.48
N GLU A 89 17.32 -9.28 -0.92
CA GLU A 89 16.40 -8.39 -0.19
C GLU A 89 15.34 -7.79 -1.10
N GLU A 90 15.69 -7.40 -2.34
CA GLU A 90 14.73 -6.88 -3.30
C GLU A 90 13.74 -7.97 -3.76
N LYS A 91 14.20 -9.22 -3.92
CA LYS A 91 13.31 -10.37 -4.19
C LYS A 91 12.28 -10.54 -3.06
N LEU A 92 12.74 -10.56 -1.81
CA LEU A 92 11.86 -10.69 -0.64
C LEU A 92 10.89 -9.52 -0.51
N ARG A 93 11.35 -8.27 -0.72
CA ARG A 93 10.49 -7.09 -0.73
C ARG A 93 9.41 -7.19 -1.80
N ARG A 94 9.76 -7.66 -3.01
CA ARG A 94 8.81 -7.83 -4.12
C ARG A 94 7.80 -8.93 -3.86
N GLU A 95 8.23 -10.04 -3.26
CA GLU A 95 7.32 -11.11 -2.83
C GLU A 95 6.27 -10.58 -1.83
N ARG A 96 6.73 -9.90 -0.77
CA ARG A 96 5.87 -9.31 0.27
C ARG A 96 4.96 -8.19 -0.25
N SER A 97 5.42 -7.44 -1.24
CA SER A 97 4.61 -6.42 -1.91
C SER A 97 3.75 -6.94 -3.07
N ARG A 98 3.83 -8.26 -3.35
CA ARG A 98 3.15 -8.93 -4.48
C ARG A 98 3.46 -8.29 -5.84
N GLU A 99 4.66 -7.73 -5.97
CA GLU A 99 5.11 -6.97 -7.13
C GLU A 99 5.76 -7.87 -8.20
N ARG A 100 5.01 -8.12 -9.27
CA ARG A 100 5.46 -8.86 -10.45
C ARG A 100 5.94 -7.97 -11.60
N GLY A 101 5.64 -6.67 -11.54
CA GLY A 101 6.11 -5.68 -12.51
C GLY A 101 7.64 -5.57 -12.51
N LEU A 102 8.18 -5.36 -13.70
CA LEU A 102 9.61 -5.15 -13.98
C LEU A 102 9.86 -3.67 -14.29
N GLY A 103 11.13 -3.29 -14.44
CA GLY A 103 11.50 -1.90 -14.71
C GLY A 103 11.42 -1.03 -13.47
N VAL A 104 10.59 0.02 -13.47
CA VAL A 104 10.39 0.87 -12.30
C VAL A 104 9.22 0.33 -11.46
N THR A 105 9.51 -0.07 -10.23
CA THR A 105 8.49 -0.53 -9.26
C THR A 105 8.11 0.56 -8.25
N ARG A 106 8.95 1.58 -8.08
CA ARG A 106 8.74 2.67 -7.13
C ARG A 106 9.41 3.96 -7.61
N TYR A 107 8.75 5.08 -7.36
CA TYR A 107 9.34 6.42 -7.51
C TYR A 107 8.79 7.35 -6.43
N GLU A 108 9.52 8.44 -6.15
CA GLU A 108 9.08 9.50 -5.24
C GLU A 108 9.30 10.87 -5.87
N TRP A 109 8.36 11.80 -5.67
CA TRP A 109 8.58 13.21 -5.97
C TRP A 109 9.47 13.87 -4.92
N VAL A 110 10.47 14.63 -5.37
CA VAL A 110 11.25 15.49 -4.46
C VAL A 110 10.48 16.78 -4.22
N LYS A 111 10.00 16.97 -2.99
CA LYS A 111 9.33 18.20 -2.56
C LYS A 111 10.38 19.26 -2.25
N THR A 112 10.65 20.15 -3.19
CA THR A 112 11.62 21.24 -3.04
C THR A 112 10.96 22.58 -3.33
N SER A 113 11.47 23.66 -2.73
CA SER A 113 11.07 25.04 -3.08
C SER A 113 11.45 25.44 -4.51
N SER A 114 12.25 24.61 -5.19
CA SER A 114 12.59 24.77 -6.60
C SER A 114 11.37 24.53 -7.50
N LYS A 115 11.27 25.31 -8.59
CA LYS A 115 10.28 25.06 -9.66
C LYS A 115 10.58 23.79 -10.46
N ARG A 116 11.74 23.16 -10.25
CA ARG A 116 12.13 21.93 -10.97
C ARG A 116 11.38 20.74 -10.37
N LYS A 117 10.64 20.04 -11.22
CA LYS A 117 9.99 18.77 -10.85
C LYS A 117 11.00 17.66 -11.05
N ARG A 118 11.20 16.90 -9.98
CA ARG A 118 12.24 15.90 -9.84
C ARG A 118 11.66 14.64 -9.25
N VAL A 119 12.00 13.49 -9.83
CA VAL A 119 11.69 12.19 -9.24
C VAL A 119 12.98 11.48 -8.81
N ILE A 120 12.85 10.70 -7.73
CA ILE A 120 13.82 9.69 -7.32
C ILE A 120 13.27 8.32 -7.71
N VAL A 121 14.12 7.48 -8.28
CA VAL A 121 13.79 6.11 -8.70
C VAL A 121 14.84 5.16 -8.15
N LEU A 122 14.38 4.09 -7.51
CA LEU A 122 15.25 2.98 -7.08
C LEU A 122 15.34 1.92 -8.18
N LEU A 123 16.57 1.53 -8.52
CA LEU A 123 16.92 0.43 -9.43
C LEU A 123 18.04 -0.43 -8.82
N PRO A 124 18.38 -1.62 -9.35
CA PRO A 124 19.43 -2.49 -8.83
C PRO A 124 20.79 -1.82 -8.77
N ALA A 125 21.10 -1.02 -9.80
CA ALA A 125 22.33 -0.27 -9.91
C ALA A 125 22.43 0.86 -8.87
N GLY A 126 21.30 1.24 -8.27
CA GLY A 126 21.23 2.23 -7.21
C GLY A 126 20.10 3.25 -7.40
N ILE A 127 20.29 4.43 -6.82
CA ILE A 127 19.28 5.48 -6.77
C ILE A 127 19.54 6.48 -7.90
N TYR A 128 18.56 6.65 -8.77
CA TYR A 128 18.57 7.63 -9.83
C TYR A 128 17.73 8.84 -9.47
N ILE A 129 18.20 10.01 -9.89
CA ILE A 129 17.44 11.26 -9.88
C ILE A 129 17.24 11.73 -11.31
N GLN A 130 16.05 12.21 -11.62
CA GLN A 130 15.79 12.88 -12.90
C GLN A 130 14.97 14.14 -12.70
N ASP A 131 15.49 15.25 -13.22
CA ASP A 131 14.77 16.51 -13.38
C ASP A 131 13.95 16.48 -14.68
N THR A 132 12.91 17.30 -14.76
CA THR A 132 12.14 17.46 -16.01
C THR A 132 13.06 17.83 -17.17
N ALA A 133 12.96 17.08 -18.27
CA ALA A 133 13.78 17.25 -19.48
C ALA A 133 15.31 17.06 -19.29
N SER A 134 15.76 16.45 -18.19
CA SER A 134 17.16 16.02 -18.01
C SER A 134 17.32 14.53 -18.31
N GLN A 135 18.56 14.08 -18.48
CA GLN A 135 18.88 12.65 -18.45
C GLN A 135 18.85 12.13 -16.99
N PRO A 136 18.57 10.84 -16.77
CA PRO A 136 18.73 10.19 -15.47
C PRO A 136 20.17 10.32 -14.94
N GLU A 137 20.32 10.73 -13.68
CA GLU A 137 21.60 10.80 -12.98
C GLU A 137 21.65 9.73 -11.88
N LEU A 138 22.66 8.85 -11.91
CA LEU A 138 22.91 7.92 -10.81
C LEU A 138 23.52 8.68 -9.63
N LYS A 139 22.76 8.84 -8.54
CA LYS A 139 23.19 9.57 -7.34
C LYS A 139 23.92 8.71 -6.33
N LEU A 140 23.44 7.49 -6.15
CA LEU A 140 24.00 6.58 -5.16
C LEU A 140 24.06 5.18 -5.77
N GLN A 141 25.28 4.67 -5.96
CA GLN A 141 25.49 3.34 -6.50
C GLN A 141 25.17 2.26 -5.46
N SER A 142 24.48 1.21 -5.90
CA SER A 142 24.21 -0.01 -5.16
C SER A 142 25.08 -1.15 -5.72
N ALA A 143 25.57 -2.02 -4.84
CA ALA A 143 26.38 -3.18 -5.21
C ALA A 143 25.77 -4.45 -4.62
N SER A 144 26.04 -5.62 -5.21
CA SER A 144 25.48 -6.89 -4.73
C SER A 144 25.87 -7.25 -3.29
N CYS A 145 27.04 -6.79 -2.83
CA CYS A 145 27.51 -6.98 -1.46
C CYS A 145 27.21 -5.80 -0.53
N SER A 146 26.60 -4.72 -1.03
CA SER A 146 26.23 -3.53 -0.25
C SER A 146 25.09 -2.82 -0.96
N THR A 147 23.91 -3.41 -0.80
CA THR A 147 22.66 -3.02 -1.44
C THR A 147 22.08 -1.79 -0.75
N ILE A 148 21.33 -1.01 -1.51
CA ILE A 148 20.51 0.07 -0.98
C ILE A 148 19.10 -0.44 -0.83
N ILE A 149 18.55 -0.33 0.36
CA ILE A 149 17.21 -0.82 0.68
C ILE A 149 16.35 0.37 1.14
N ASP A 150 15.10 0.34 0.70
CA ASP A 150 14.01 1.23 1.14
C ASP A 150 14.39 2.72 1.24
N PRO A 151 14.89 3.37 0.17
CA PRO A 151 15.27 4.78 0.23
C PRO A 151 14.03 5.69 0.26
N HIS A 152 14.03 6.71 1.12
CA HIS A 152 12.94 7.69 1.26
C HIS A 152 13.48 9.11 1.39
N VAL A 153 12.89 10.03 0.63
CA VAL A 153 13.27 11.45 0.61
C VAL A 153 12.75 12.14 1.87
N SER A 154 13.53 13.06 2.43
CA SER A 154 13.07 13.92 3.52
C SER A 154 11.90 14.80 3.07
N PRO A 155 10.97 15.18 3.97
CA PRO A 155 9.84 16.05 3.62
C PRO A 155 10.20 17.36 2.92
N ASP A 156 11.39 17.92 3.20
CA ASP A 156 11.91 19.13 2.56
C ASP A 156 12.70 18.90 1.26
N GLY A 157 12.86 17.63 0.83
CA GLY A 157 13.51 17.24 -0.40
C GLY A 157 15.04 17.39 -0.41
N THR A 158 15.67 17.69 0.72
CA THR A 158 17.12 17.99 0.80
C THR A 158 17.98 16.78 1.13
N MET A 159 17.39 15.73 1.70
CA MET A 159 18.07 14.54 2.18
C MET A 159 17.36 13.27 1.71
N LEU A 160 18.11 12.17 1.73
CA LEU A 160 17.63 10.85 1.38
C LEU A 160 18.11 9.86 2.44
N ALA A 161 17.19 9.28 3.19
CA ALA A 161 17.49 8.18 4.09
C ALA A 161 17.42 6.87 3.30
N TYR A 162 18.19 5.88 3.72
CA TYR A 162 18.18 4.53 3.17
C TYR A 162 18.87 3.57 4.13
N VAL A 163 18.60 2.28 3.98
CA VAL A 163 19.34 1.23 4.69
C VAL A 163 20.41 0.65 3.78
N ARG A 164 21.60 0.43 4.34
CA ARG A 164 22.73 -0.24 3.70
C ARG A 164 23.49 -1.01 4.76
N ASP A 165 23.87 -2.24 4.43
CA ASP A 165 24.60 -3.14 5.35
C ASP A 165 23.89 -3.27 6.72
N ASN A 166 22.55 -3.33 6.69
CA ASN A 166 21.65 -3.37 7.86
C ASN A 166 21.69 -2.13 8.78
N GLU A 167 22.31 -1.04 8.33
CA GLU A 167 22.42 0.21 9.07
C GLU A 167 21.66 1.33 8.36
N LEU A 168 21.16 2.29 9.14
CA LEU A 168 20.50 3.48 8.62
C LEU A 168 21.53 4.53 8.20
N HIS A 169 21.40 5.03 6.98
CA HIS A 169 22.23 6.09 6.41
C HIS A 169 21.38 7.26 5.93
N VAL A 170 22.01 8.43 5.83
CA VAL A 170 21.45 9.63 5.20
C VAL A 170 22.43 10.20 4.20
N LEU A 171 21.96 10.47 2.98
CA LEU A 171 22.64 11.22 1.95
C LEU A 171 22.08 12.64 1.89
N ASN A 172 22.97 13.63 2.06
CA ASN A 172 22.63 15.02 1.76
C ASN A 172 22.67 15.24 0.24
N LEU A 173 21.53 15.58 -0.36
CA LEU A 173 21.39 15.72 -1.82
C LEU A 173 22.01 17.00 -2.38
N LEU A 174 22.30 18.00 -1.54
CA LEU A 174 22.94 19.25 -1.96
C LEU A 174 24.46 19.09 -2.10
N TYR A 175 25.10 18.42 -1.15
CA TYR A 175 26.56 18.26 -1.10
C TYR A 175 27.04 16.88 -1.56
N ASN A 176 26.11 15.97 -1.84
CA ASN A 176 26.38 14.57 -2.20
C ASN A 176 27.26 13.85 -1.16
N MET A 177 26.96 14.08 0.13
CA MET A 177 27.68 13.49 1.25
C MET A 177 26.79 12.51 2.01
N SER A 178 27.25 11.26 2.11
CA SER A 178 26.59 10.21 2.88
C SER A 178 27.13 10.15 4.31
N LYS A 179 26.25 9.85 5.26
CA LYS A 179 26.58 9.62 6.66
C LYS A 179 25.81 8.40 7.18
N GLN A 180 26.52 7.48 7.82
CA GLN A 180 25.94 6.41 8.60
C GLN A 180 25.41 6.97 9.94
N LEU A 181 24.16 6.66 10.28
CA LEU A 181 23.50 7.15 11.49
C LEU A 181 23.55 6.14 12.63
N THR A 182 23.37 4.85 12.33
CA THR A 182 23.33 3.77 13.32
C THR A 182 24.55 2.87 13.21
N VAL A 183 24.88 2.18 14.29
CA VAL A 183 25.96 1.19 14.37
C VAL A 183 25.50 0.04 15.26
N GLY A 184 26.03 -1.17 15.02
CA GLY A 184 25.79 -2.34 15.85
C GLY A 184 24.87 -3.40 15.23
N ALA A 185 24.41 -3.18 14.00
CA ALA A 185 23.83 -4.23 13.18
C ALA A 185 24.83 -5.38 13.01
N ASN A 186 24.30 -6.58 12.80
CA ASN A 186 25.10 -7.74 12.46
C ASN A 186 24.44 -8.46 11.29
N GLU A 187 25.24 -9.13 10.46
CA GLU A 187 24.79 -9.71 9.18
C GLU A 187 23.64 -10.74 9.32
N ASN A 188 23.33 -11.18 10.53
CA ASN A 188 22.58 -12.41 10.76
C ASN A 188 21.33 -12.27 11.64
N SER A 189 21.13 -11.13 12.32
CA SER A 189 20.06 -11.02 13.31
C SER A 189 19.59 -9.60 13.64
N ILE A 190 20.49 -8.60 13.63
CA ILE A 190 20.14 -7.23 14.04
C ILE A 190 20.14 -6.30 12.84
N THR A 191 19.05 -5.58 12.64
CA THR A 191 18.92 -4.54 11.59
C THR A 191 18.39 -3.23 12.15
N HIS A 192 18.80 -2.12 11.54
CA HIS A 192 18.32 -0.77 11.84
C HIS A 192 17.58 -0.18 10.63
N GLY A 193 16.36 0.30 10.84
CA GLY A 193 15.55 0.95 9.82
C GLY A 193 14.78 -0.01 8.89
N LEU A 194 14.78 -1.32 9.15
CA LEU A 194 13.98 -2.27 8.39
C LEU A 194 12.81 -2.81 9.23
N ALA A 195 11.68 -3.07 8.58
CA ALA A 195 10.57 -3.78 9.18
C ALA A 195 10.90 -5.29 9.27
N GLU A 196 10.49 -5.93 10.36
CA GLU A 196 10.56 -7.37 10.52
C GLU A 196 9.56 -8.11 9.62
N TYR A 197 9.74 -9.43 9.48
CA TYR A 197 8.91 -10.28 8.63
C TYR A 197 7.40 -10.15 8.94
N ILE A 198 6.99 -10.32 10.20
CA ILE A 198 5.56 -10.22 10.59
C ILE A 198 4.99 -8.83 10.27
N ALA A 199 5.75 -7.76 10.48
CA ALA A 199 5.29 -6.42 10.15
C ALA A 199 4.98 -6.27 8.67
N GLN A 200 5.84 -6.79 7.81
CA GLN A 200 5.65 -6.70 6.36
C GLN A 200 4.55 -7.62 5.86
N GLU A 201 4.46 -8.85 6.37
CA GLU A 201 3.56 -9.88 5.85
C GLU A 201 2.15 -9.81 6.45
N GLU A 202 2.04 -9.59 7.76
CA GLU A 202 0.78 -9.74 8.51
C GLU A 202 0.19 -8.42 9.01
N MET A 203 0.99 -7.35 9.08
CA MET A 203 0.55 -6.05 9.57
C MET A 203 0.53 -4.96 8.49
N ASP A 204 0.97 -5.23 7.27
CA ASP A 204 1.14 -4.24 6.18
C ASP A 204 2.09 -3.07 6.51
N ARG A 205 2.94 -3.18 7.54
CA ARG A 205 3.98 -2.20 7.84
C ARG A 205 5.26 -2.54 7.08
N LYS A 206 5.43 -1.90 5.93
CA LYS A 206 6.57 -2.11 5.02
C LYS A 206 7.83 -1.34 5.41
N ASN A 207 7.66 -0.21 6.12
CA ASN A 207 8.77 0.67 6.50
C ASN A 207 9.30 0.34 7.91
N GLY A 208 10.60 0.45 8.09
CA GLY A 208 11.26 0.42 9.39
C GLY A 208 11.79 1.76 9.88
N TYR A 209 11.56 2.85 9.13
CA TYR A 209 11.91 4.19 9.58
C TYR A 209 10.98 5.27 9.01
N TRP A 210 10.94 6.44 9.67
CA TRP A 210 10.04 7.54 9.38
C TRP A 210 10.70 8.90 9.64
N TRP A 211 10.77 9.73 8.61
CA TRP A 211 11.22 11.12 8.72
C TRP A 211 10.26 11.97 9.55
N SER A 212 10.80 12.80 10.44
CA SER A 212 10.02 13.87 11.06
C SER A 212 9.56 14.88 10.02
N LEU A 213 8.42 15.52 10.25
CA LEU A 213 7.82 16.48 9.31
C LEU A 213 8.75 17.66 8.99
N ASP A 214 9.64 18.03 9.93
CA ASP A 214 10.64 19.09 9.75
C ASP A 214 11.99 18.60 9.19
N SER A 215 12.08 17.33 8.79
CA SER A 215 13.28 16.69 8.23
C SER A 215 14.49 16.62 9.17
N LYS A 216 14.35 16.89 10.47
CA LYS A 216 15.49 16.93 11.41
C LYS A 216 15.75 15.61 12.12
N TYR A 217 14.75 14.76 12.25
CA TYR A 217 14.84 13.50 12.98
C TYR A 217 14.34 12.35 12.11
N ILE A 218 14.84 11.15 12.42
CA ILE A 218 14.33 9.90 11.87
C ILE A 218 14.00 9.00 13.06
N ALA A 219 12.74 8.57 13.12
CA ALA A 219 12.36 7.45 13.96
C ALA A 219 12.69 6.16 13.20
N PHE A 220 13.25 5.15 13.85
CA PHE A 220 13.65 3.90 13.21
C PHE A 220 13.49 2.70 14.15
N THR A 221 13.27 1.53 13.57
CA THR A 221 13.27 0.26 14.30
C THR A 221 14.67 -0.32 14.41
N GLU A 222 15.03 -0.78 15.60
CA GLU A 222 16.05 -1.83 15.78
C GLU A 222 15.27 -3.14 15.90
N VAL A 223 15.56 -4.07 15.00
CA VAL A 223 14.94 -5.41 14.97
C VAL A 223 16.02 -6.42 15.31
N ASP A 224 15.82 -7.19 16.38
CA ASP A 224 16.68 -8.29 16.80
C ASP A 224 15.94 -9.62 16.66
N SER A 225 16.43 -10.43 15.73
CA SER A 225 15.94 -11.77 15.41
C SER A 225 16.86 -12.90 15.89
N SER A 226 17.84 -12.61 16.75
CA SER A 226 18.86 -13.57 17.21
C SER A 226 18.28 -14.76 17.98
N GLU A 227 17.14 -14.56 18.65
CA GLU A 227 16.43 -15.61 19.40
C GLU A 227 15.45 -16.43 18.53
N ILE A 228 15.28 -16.06 17.25
CA ILE A 228 14.37 -16.76 16.35
C ILE A 228 15.10 -17.90 15.65
N PRO A 229 14.61 -19.15 15.77
CA PRO A 229 15.17 -20.27 15.04
C PRO A 229 15.16 -20.04 13.53
N ARG A 230 16.25 -20.41 12.87
CA ARG A 230 16.33 -20.37 11.41
C ARG A 230 15.53 -21.51 10.81
N PHE A 231 14.55 -21.16 9.98
CA PHE A 231 13.81 -22.08 9.15
C PHE A 231 14.40 -22.11 7.75
N ARG A 232 14.71 -23.33 7.27
CA ARG A 232 15.32 -23.54 5.96
C ARG A 232 14.26 -23.81 4.89
N ILE A 233 14.22 -22.97 3.88
CA ILE A 233 13.41 -23.15 2.69
C ILE A 233 14.30 -23.72 1.57
N MET A 234 13.81 -24.77 0.91
CA MET A 234 14.52 -25.43 -0.20
C MET A 234 13.99 -24.94 -1.54
N HIS A 235 14.87 -24.47 -2.43
CA HIS A 235 14.52 -24.12 -3.80
C HIS A 235 14.52 -25.37 -4.68
N GLN A 236 13.38 -26.07 -4.74
CA GLN A 236 13.22 -27.27 -5.58
C GLN A 236 13.01 -26.89 -7.07
N GLY A 237 13.43 -27.76 -7.98
CA GLY A 237 13.20 -27.59 -9.42
C GLY A 237 14.20 -26.71 -10.18
N LYS A 238 15.36 -26.41 -9.59
CA LYS A 238 16.47 -25.71 -10.26
C LYS A 238 17.67 -26.64 -10.52
N ASN A 239 18.39 -26.39 -11.61
CA ASN A 239 19.63 -27.11 -11.94
C ASN A 239 20.84 -26.63 -11.11
N SER A 240 20.68 -25.55 -10.34
CA SER A 240 21.70 -25.01 -9.43
C SER A 240 21.85 -25.86 -8.18
N VAL A 241 23.08 -26.25 -7.86
CA VAL A 241 23.45 -26.96 -6.63
C VAL A 241 24.28 -26.04 -5.72
N GLY A 242 24.27 -26.28 -4.41
CA GLY A 242 25.09 -25.51 -3.45
C GLY A 242 24.28 -24.56 -2.57
N SER A 243 24.91 -23.46 -2.13
CA SER A 243 24.30 -22.46 -1.22
C SER A 243 23.01 -21.86 -1.76
N ASP A 244 22.91 -21.66 -3.08
CA ASP A 244 21.77 -20.99 -3.73
C ASP A 244 20.54 -21.92 -3.90
N ALA A 245 20.65 -23.18 -3.50
CA ALA A 245 19.55 -24.15 -3.51
C ALA A 245 18.69 -24.10 -2.24
N GLN A 246 19.05 -23.27 -1.26
CA GLN A 246 18.34 -23.11 0.00
C GLN A 246 18.47 -21.67 0.52
N GLU A 247 17.55 -21.27 1.38
CA GLU A 247 17.61 -20.01 2.11
C GLU A 247 17.16 -20.24 3.56
N ASP A 248 17.80 -19.54 4.49
CA ASP A 248 17.52 -19.63 5.92
C ASP A 248 16.87 -18.33 6.39
N HIS A 249 15.69 -18.42 7.00
CA HIS A 249 14.91 -17.28 7.47
C HIS A 249 14.64 -17.36 8.97
N ALA A 250 14.70 -16.23 9.67
CA ALA A 250 14.16 -16.11 11.02
C ALA A 250 12.63 -16.09 10.95
N TYR A 251 11.99 -17.26 11.07
CA TYR A 251 10.55 -17.42 10.91
C TYR A 251 9.86 -17.66 12.27
N PRO A 252 9.14 -16.68 12.82
CA PRO A 252 8.42 -16.81 14.08
C PRO A 252 7.13 -17.63 13.89
N PHE A 253 7.20 -18.94 14.09
CA PHE A 253 6.02 -19.81 14.04
C PHE A 253 4.99 -19.45 15.12
N ALA A 254 3.70 -19.67 14.82
CA ALA A 254 2.61 -19.45 15.77
C ALA A 254 2.88 -20.15 17.11
N GLY A 255 2.74 -19.40 18.21
CA GLY A 255 3.03 -19.86 19.58
C GLY A 255 4.50 -19.83 19.99
N SER A 256 5.43 -19.56 19.07
CA SER A 256 6.85 -19.31 19.37
C SER A 256 7.13 -17.83 19.61
N SER A 257 8.34 -17.53 20.08
CA SER A 257 8.79 -16.16 20.29
C SER A 257 8.78 -15.31 19.02
N ASN A 258 8.52 -14.03 19.18
CA ASN A 258 8.68 -13.00 18.16
C ASN A 258 10.03 -12.31 18.24
N VAL A 259 10.38 -11.64 17.15
CA VAL A 259 11.54 -10.75 17.11
C VAL A 259 11.35 -9.61 18.12
N LYS A 260 12.47 -9.14 18.69
CA LYS A 260 12.46 -7.98 19.56
C LYS A 260 12.54 -6.72 18.70
N VAL A 261 11.60 -5.80 18.89
CA VAL A 261 11.56 -4.53 18.16
C VAL A 261 11.69 -3.39 19.16
N ARG A 262 12.63 -2.48 18.90
CA ARG A 262 12.79 -1.23 19.64
C ARG A 262 12.61 -0.06 18.70
N LEU A 263 11.98 1.02 19.18
CA LEU A 263 11.80 2.25 18.40
C LEU A 263 12.79 3.31 18.91
N GLY A 264 13.71 3.73 18.05
CA GLY A 264 14.68 4.78 18.32
C GLY A 264 14.37 6.06 17.55
N VAL A 265 14.81 7.21 18.07
CA VAL A 265 14.83 8.49 17.36
C VAL A 265 16.27 8.98 17.31
N ILE A 266 16.73 9.34 16.12
CA ILE A 266 18.05 9.92 15.89
C ILE A 266 17.94 11.20 15.06
N SER A 267 18.84 12.14 15.30
CA SER A 267 19.01 13.33 14.46
C SER A 267 19.51 12.91 13.07
N ALA A 268 18.97 13.52 12.01
CA ALA A 268 19.42 13.30 10.63
C ALA A 268 20.90 13.67 10.42
N ASN A 269 21.45 14.50 11.30
CA ASN A 269 22.88 14.84 11.35
C ASN A 269 23.71 13.85 12.18
N GLY A 270 23.14 12.74 12.66
CA GLY A 270 23.73 11.80 13.61
C GLY A 270 23.70 12.31 15.05
N GLY A 271 24.17 11.47 15.98
CA GLY A 271 24.18 11.75 17.41
C GLY A 271 23.71 10.54 18.22
N PRO A 272 23.47 10.71 19.54
CA PRO A 272 22.90 9.63 20.36
C PRO A 272 21.46 9.30 19.93
N VAL A 273 21.09 8.03 20.10
CA VAL A 273 19.72 7.55 19.90
C VAL A 273 18.92 7.71 21.18
N SER A 274 17.73 8.31 21.07
CA SER A 274 16.72 8.27 22.13
C SER A 274 15.80 7.07 21.90
N TRP A 275 15.69 6.15 22.85
CA TRP A 275 14.85 4.96 22.74
C TRP A 275 13.47 5.20 23.34
N MET A 276 12.42 4.87 22.60
CA MET A 276 11.03 5.05 23.01
C MET A 276 10.57 3.85 23.84
N ASP A 277 9.85 4.13 24.93
CA ASP A 277 9.24 3.11 25.79
C ASP A 277 8.00 2.51 25.12
N LEU A 278 8.18 1.44 24.34
CA LEU A 278 7.09 0.79 23.60
C LEU A 278 6.15 -0.06 24.47
N HIS A 279 6.58 -0.46 25.67
CA HIS A 279 5.77 -1.32 26.54
C HIS A 279 4.39 -0.69 26.72
N CYS A 280 3.28 -1.42 26.71
CA CYS A 280 1.95 -0.79 26.80
C CYS A 280 1.29 -0.94 28.18
N GLY A 281 2.01 -1.54 29.14
CA GLY A 281 1.62 -1.61 30.55
C GLY A 281 0.86 -2.87 30.94
N GLY A 282 1.07 -3.99 30.24
CA GLY A 282 0.71 -5.30 30.78
C GLY A 282 1.47 -5.56 32.09
N ASP A 283 0.84 -6.30 33.01
CA ASP A 283 1.47 -6.72 34.29
C ASP A 283 2.73 -7.59 34.09
N ARG A 284 2.97 -8.04 32.85
CA ARG A 284 4.13 -8.82 32.44
C ARG A 284 5.01 -8.02 31.49
N VAL A 285 6.28 -7.88 31.84
CA VAL A 285 7.35 -7.32 30.99
C VAL A 285 7.65 -8.22 29.78
N GLU A 286 7.06 -9.42 29.75
CA GLU A 286 7.32 -10.49 28.77
C GLU A 286 6.27 -10.56 27.64
N ASP A 287 5.30 -9.65 27.58
CA ASP A 287 4.34 -9.64 26.48
C ASP A 287 5.05 -9.17 25.20
N GLU A 288 5.29 -10.10 24.27
CA GLU A 288 5.83 -9.81 22.95
C GLU A 288 4.80 -8.99 22.15
N GLU A 289 4.90 -7.67 22.28
CA GLU A 289 4.07 -6.66 21.61
C GLU A 289 4.53 -6.41 20.16
N TYR A 290 3.59 -5.97 19.32
CA TYR A 290 3.84 -5.64 17.92
C TYR A 290 3.79 -4.13 17.69
N LEU A 291 4.84 -3.58 17.09
CA LEU A 291 4.83 -2.22 16.57
C LEU A 291 4.09 -2.19 15.24
N ALA A 292 2.83 -1.76 15.25
CA ALA A 292 1.96 -1.79 14.09
C ALA A 292 2.15 -0.59 13.16
N ARG A 293 2.19 0.64 13.67
CA ARG A 293 2.36 1.88 12.88
C ARG A 293 3.15 2.91 13.66
N VAL A 294 3.82 3.81 12.96
CA VAL A 294 4.52 4.97 13.52
C VAL A 294 4.18 6.19 12.68
N ASN A 295 3.79 7.28 13.33
CA ASN A 295 3.39 8.52 12.69
C ASN A 295 4.02 9.72 13.40
N TRP A 296 4.33 10.75 12.63
CA TRP A 296 4.72 12.05 13.17
C TRP A 296 3.53 13.00 13.12
N MET A 297 3.25 13.66 14.24
CA MET A 297 2.37 14.83 14.28
C MET A 297 3.22 16.11 14.31
N ARG A 298 2.57 17.24 14.06
CA ARG A 298 3.21 18.56 14.10
C ARG A 298 3.92 18.81 15.43
N GLY A 299 5.05 19.52 15.37
CA GLY A 299 5.87 19.80 16.54
C GLY A 299 6.81 18.65 16.93
N ASN A 300 7.07 17.70 16.02
CA ASN A 300 7.91 16.51 16.24
C ASN A 300 7.37 15.62 17.36
N ILE A 301 6.05 15.52 17.46
CA ILE A 301 5.39 14.57 18.33
C ILE A 301 5.39 13.23 17.59
N LEU A 302 6.03 12.22 18.17
CA LEU A 302 6.04 10.88 17.63
C LEU A 302 4.91 10.07 18.27
N THR A 303 4.15 9.35 17.45
CA THR A 303 3.14 8.40 17.91
C THR A 303 3.40 7.01 17.36
N ALA A 304 3.06 5.98 18.14
CA ALA A 304 3.12 4.59 17.69
C ALA A 304 1.84 3.84 18.06
N GLN A 305 1.40 2.96 17.18
CA GLN A 305 0.36 1.97 17.44
C GLN A 305 1.03 0.68 17.88
N VAL A 306 0.70 0.19 19.08
CA VAL A 306 1.26 -1.04 19.66
C VAL A 306 0.13 -2.03 19.93
N LEU A 307 0.24 -3.20 19.33
CA LEU A 307 -0.75 -4.28 19.43
C LEU A 307 -0.23 -5.37 20.36
N ASN A 308 -1.08 -5.87 21.25
CA ASN A 308 -0.68 -6.95 22.15
C ASN A 308 -0.58 -8.30 21.43
N ARG A 309 0.06 -9.29 22.08
CA ARG A 309 0.32 -10.62 21.49
C ARG A 309 -0.94 -11.35 21.00
N THR A 310 -2.09 -11.15 21.65
CA THR A 310 -3.38 -11.78 21.29
C THR A 310 -4.17 -11.00 20.25
N HIS A 311 -3.67 -9.83 19.80
CA HIS A 311 -4.33 -8.93 18.86
C HIS A 311 -5.70 -8.44 19.34
N SER A 312 -5.96 -8.45 20.65
CA SER A 312 -7.24 -8.04 21.24
C SER A 312 -7.20 -6.63 21.84
N LYS A 313 -6.00 -6.06 22.02
CA LYS A 313 -5.79 -4.70 22.50
C LYS A 313 -4.79 -3.95 21.64
N LEU A 314 -5.15 -2.74 21.24
CA LEU A 314 -4.28 -1.80 20.54
C LEU A 314 -4.16 -0.52 21.36
N LYS A 315 -2.95 -0.01 21.54
CA LYS A 315 -2.72 1.31 22.14
C LYS A 315 -2.07 2.25 21.17
N ILE A 316 -2.49 3.51 21.19
CA ILE A 316 -1.76 4.61 20.56
C ILE A 316 -0.95 5.31 21.65
N LEU A 317 0.36 5.30 21.49
CA LEU A 317 1.33 5.91 22.37
C LEU A 317 1.83 7.21 21.76
N ARG A 318 1.99 8.24 22.59
CA ARG A 318 2.68 9.51 22.28
C ARG A 318 3.99 9.56 23.05
N PHE A 319 5.07 9.99 22.42
CA PHE A 319 6.39 10.01 23.06
C PHE A 319 6.98 11.42 23.23
N ASP A 320 7.75 11.60 24.30
CA ASP A 320 8.80 12.61 24.36
C ASP A 320 10.05 12.05 23.66
N ILE A 321 10.38 12.59 22.49
CA ILE A 321 11.50 12.11 21.66
C ILE A 321 12.89 12.33 22.30
N LYS A 322 13.01 13.14 23.36
CA LYS A 322 14.28 13.38 24.07
C LYS A 322 14.48 12.39 25.19
N THR A 323 13.41 12.04 25.91
CA THR A 323 13.48 11.19 27.11
C THR A 323 13.06 9.75 26.86
N GLY A 324 12.30 9.50 25.78
CA GLY A 324 11.71 8.20 25.49
C GLY A 324 10.42 7.90 26.25
N GLN A 325 9.99 8.80 27.15
CA GLN A 325 8.79 8.58 27.95
C GLN A 325 7.54 8.56 27.08
N ARG A 326 6.67 7.58 27.35
CA ARG A 326 5.39 7.41 26.66
C ARG A 326 4.23 8.02 27.45
N LYS A 327 3.17 8.38 26.73
CA LYS A 327 1.81 8.63 27.24
C LYS A 327 0.83 7.86 26.35
N VAL A 328 -0.05 7.06 26.94
CA VAL A 328 -1.15 6.43 26.20
C VAL A 328 -2.19 7.52 25.88
N ILE A 329 -2.53 7.67 24.61
CA ILE A 329 -3.56 8.63 24.16
C ILE A 329 -4.81 7.94 23.61
N LEU A 330 -4.75 6.65 23.29
CA LEU A 330 -5.92 5.87 22.88
C LEU A 330 -5.70 4.40 23.21
N GLU A 331 -6.76 3.71 23.62
CA GLU A 331 -6.80 2.26 23.80
C GLU A 331 -8.05 1.72 23.12
N GLU A 332 -7.86 0.71 22.25
CA GLU A 332 -8.94 -0.08 21.68
C GLU A 332 -8.87 -1.50 22.25
N GLU A 333 -10.05 -2.06 22.51
CA GLU A 333 -10.20 -3.45 22.91
C GLU A 333 -11.31 -4.09 22.08
N HIS A 334 -11.12 -5.33 21.69
CA HIS A 334 -12.13 -6.11 21.00
C HIS A 334 -12.09 -7.58 21.43
N GLU A 335 -13.26 -8.21 21.52
CA GLU A 335 -13.39 -9.58 22.03
C GLU A 335 -12.79 -10.63 21.10
N THR A 336 -12.77 -10.37 19.79
CA THR A 336 -12.30 -11.29 18.76
C THR A 336 -10.85 -11.00 18.38
N TRP A 337 -10.63 -9.93 17.61
CA TRP A 337 -9.32 -9.33 17.32
C TRP A 337 -9.51 -7.88 16.83
N ILE A 338 -8.44 -7.11 16.79
CA ILE A 338 -8.36 -5.75 16.22
C ILE A 338 -7.84 -5.86 14.79
N ASN A 339 -8.57 -5.28 13.82
CA ASN A 339 -8.09 -5.12 12.46
C ASN A 339 -7.22 -3.86 12.37
N LEU A 340 -5.94 -4.01 12.01
CA LEU A 340 -5.05 -2.87 11.78
C LEU A 340 -5.49 -2.08 10.54
N HIS A 341 -5.31 -0.75 10.57
CA HIS A 341 -5.64 0.13 9.47
C HIS A 341 -4.82 1.43 9.48
N ASP A 342 -4.79 2.12 8.34
CA ASP A 342 -4.02 3.35 8.15
C ASP A 342 -4.81 4.65 8.42
N CYS A 343 -5.99 4.58 9.03
CA CYS A 343 -6.87 5.73 9.27
C CYS A 343 -6.49 6.62 10.46
N PHE A 344 -5.26 6.52 10.98
CA PHE A 344 -4.73 7.52 11.92
C PHE A 344 -4.28 8.76 11.12
N THR A 345 -5.01 9.86 11.24
CA THR A 345 -4.71 11.10 10.50
C THR A 345 -4.46 12.24 11.47
N PRO A 346 -3.20 12.64 11.70
CA PRO A 346 -2.87 13.85 12.46
C PRO A 346 -3.52 15.09 11.86
N LEU A 347 -4.01 15.98 12.72
CA LEU A 347 -4.57 17.27 12.35
C LEU A 347 -3.75 18.40 12.97
N ASP A 348 -3.53 19.46 12.20
CA ASP A 348 -2.84 20.66 12.66
C ASP A 348 -3.73 21.54 13.58
N LYS A 349 -5.05 21.48 13.41
CA LYS A 349 -6.03 22.25 14.18
C LYS A 349 -7.30 21.44 14.45
N VAL A 350 -7.89 21.70 15.61
CA VAL A 350 -9.26 21.29 15.98
C VAL A 350 -10.07 22.58 16.26
N PRO A 351 -11.40 22.63 16.04
CA PRO A 351 -12.18 23.86 16.19
C PRO A 351 -12.16 24.33 17.63
N ASN A 352 -12.10 25.66 17.81
CA ASN A 352 -12.10 26.34 19.11
C ASN A 352 -10.92 26.00 20.03
N GLU A 353 -9.92 25.28 19.55
CA GLU A 353 -8.68 25.04 20.27
C GLU A 353 -7.45 25.42 19.44
N SER A 354 -6.39 25.85 20.13
CA SER A 354 -5.07 26.05 19.54
C SER A 354 -4.25 24.75 19.46
N THR A 355 -4.84 23.63 19.87
CA THR A 355 -4.19 22.32 20.00
C THR A 355 -4.48 21.44 18.79
N ALA A 356 -3.45 20.71 18.37
CA ALA A 356 -3.53 19.68 17.34
C ALA A 356 -4.47 18.55 17.78
N GLY A 357 -4.90 17.69 16.87
CA GLY A 357 -5.72 16.51 17.18
C GLY A 357 -5.45 15.40 16.20
N PHE A 358 -6.33 14.40 16.15
CA PHE A 358 -6.26 13.36 15.13
C PHE A 358 -7.62 12.75 14.83
N ILE A 359 -7.74 12.21 13.62
CA ILE A 359 -8.82 11.28 13.26
C ILE A 359 -8.32 9.87 13.56
N TRP A 360 -9.20 9.04 14.10
CA TRP A 360 -8.98 7.61 14.26
C TRP A 360 -10.22 6.84 13.81
N ALA A 361 -10.02 5.72 13.11
CA ALA A 361 -11.11 4.82 12.76
C ALA A 361 -11.27 3.74 13.83
N SER A 362 -12.50 3.31 14.11
CA SER A 362 -12.78 2.28 15.11
C SER A 362 -13.93 1.41 14.67
N GLU A 363 -13.83 0.10 14.94
CA GLU A 363 -14.87 -0.90 14.70
C GLU A 363 -15.80 -1.12 15.91
N LYS A 364 -15.72 -0.26 16.93
CA LYS A 364 -16.47 -0.41 18.20
C LYS A 364 -18.00 -0.48 18.07
N THR A 365 -18.56 -0.12 16.92
CA THR A 365 -20.00 -0.22 16.62
C THR A 365 -20.35 -1.41 15.73
N GLY A 366 -19.39 -2.29 15.41
CA GLY A 366 -19.53 -3.40 14.47
C GLY A 366 -19.09 -3.06 13.03
N PHE A 367 -18.93 -1.77 12.71
CA PHE A 367 -18.40 -1.29 11.43
C PHE A 367 -17.33 -0.23 11.66
N LYS A 368 -16.32 -0.17 10.78
CA LYS A 368 -15.22 0.79 10.87
C LYS A 368 -15.72 2.20 10.54
N HIS A 369 -15.73 3.10 11.52
CA HIS A 369 -16.13 4.50 11.38
C HIS A 369 -15.09 5.47 11.92
N LEU A 370 -15.12 6.71 11.44
CA LEU A 370 -14.17 7.77 11.80
C LEU A 370 -14.64 8.52 13.04
N TYR A 371 -13.70 8.85 13.92
CA TYR A 371 -13.91 9.60 15.14
C TYR A 371 -12.82 10.68 15.27
N LEU A 372 -13.21 11.84 15.80
CA LEU A 372 -12.31 12.95 16.04
C LEU A 372 -11.82 12.92 17.50
N TYR A 373 -10.52 13.11 17.69
CA TYR A 373 -9.87 13.18 19.00
C TYR A 373 -9.01 14.44 19.13
N ASP A 374 -8.85 14.92 20.36
CA ASP A 374 -7.87 15.95 20.70
C ASP A 374 -6.44 15.38 20.79
N ILE A 375 -5.46 16.21 21.14
CA ILE A 375 -4.04 15.79 21.27
C ILE A 375 -3.79 14.84 22.45
N ASP A 376 -4.65 14.87 23.46
CA ASP A 376 -4.47 14.14 24.72
C ASP A 376 -5.25 12.83 24.76
N GLY A 377 -6.09 12.57 23.77
CA GLY A 377 -6.83 11.32 23.60
C GLY A 377 -8.33 11.40 23.88
N GLU A 378 -8.88 12.60 24.12
CA GLU A 378 -10.30 12.76 24.37
C GLU A 378 -11.08 12.64 23.06
N CYS A 379 -12.06 11.72 23.03
CA CYS A 379 -12.94 11.54 21.87
C CYS A 379 -13.95 12.70 21.80
N LEU A 380 -13.77 13.59 20.83
CA LEU A 380 -14.65 14.74 20.59
C LEU A 380 -15.96 14.36 19.90
N GLY A 381 -15.98 13.22 19.20
CA GLY A 381 -17.21 12.64 18.66
C GLY A 381 -17.03 11.84 17.38
N PRO A 382 -18.08 11.13 16.94
CA PRO A 382 -18.09 10.43 15.65
C PRO A 382 -18.14 11.42 14.48
N ILE A 383 -17.49 11.06 13.38
CA ILE A 383 -17.55 11.76 12.09
C ILE A 383 -18.46 10.98 11.12
N THR A 384 -18.45 9.64 11.19
CA THR A 384 -19.30 8.75 10.40
C THR A 384 -20.00 7.71 11.28
N GLN A 385 -21.10 7.14 10.78
CA GLN A 385 -21.86 6.08 11.45
C GLN A 385 -22.79 5.35 10.47
N GLY A 386 -23.19 4.11 10.79
CA GLY A 386 -24.23 3.34 10.11
C GLY A 386 -23.85 1.88 9.89
N ASP A 387 -24.65 1.15 9.11
CA ASP A 387 -24.42 -0.26 8.78
C ASP A 387 -23.58 -0.41 7.49
N TRP A 388 -22.42 0.23 7.47
CA TRP A 388 -21.46 0.27 6.36
C TRP A 388 -20.09 0.65 6.91
N MET A 389 -19.01 0.37 6.18
CA MET A 389 -17.65 0.67 6.66
C MET A 389 -16.94 1.72 5.83
N VAL A 390 -16.20 2.60 6.53
CA VAL A 390 -15.12 3.39 5.95
C VAL A 390 -13.97 2.45 5.65
N GLU A 391 -13.30 2.62 4.52
CA GLU A 391 -12.13 1.83 4.16
C GLU A 391 -10.84 2.59 4.49
N GLN A 392 -10.72 3.83 4.00
CA GLN A 392 -9.54 4.67 4.14
C GLN A 392 -9.89 6.16 4.15
N VAL A 393 -9.15 6.96 4.93
CA VAL A 393 -9.15 8.43 4.81
C VAL A 393 -8.31 8.83 3.59
N ALA A 394 -8.93 9.51 2.63
CA ALA A 394 -8.29 9.92 1.38
C ALA A 394 -7.65 11.32 1.48
N GLY A 395 -8.18 12.19 2.36
CA GLY A 395 -7.62 13.50 2.63
C GLY A 395 -8.48 14.33 3.59
N VAL A 396 -7.91 15.38 4.17
CA VAL A 396 -8.60 16.25 5.13
C VAL A 396 -8.32 17.70 4.79
N ASN A 397 -9.37 18.48 4.55
CA ASN A 397 -9.28 19.93 4.41
C ASN A 397 -9.63 20.58 5.75
N GLU A 398 -8.62 20.83 6.58
CA GLU A 398 -8.81 21.45 7.90
C GLU A 398 -9.31 22.90 7.82
N VAL A 399 -9.05 23.61 6.70
CA VAL A 399 -9.47 25.00 6.51
C VAL A 399 -10.97 25.08 6.28
N THR A 400 -11.53 24.17 5.48
CA THR A 400 -12.97 24.10 5.21
C THR A 400 -13.72 23.18 6.15
N GLY A 401 -13.00 22.39 6.98
CA GLY A 401 -13.60 21.42 7.90
C GLY A 401 -14.22 20.22 7.19
N VAL A 402 -13.58 19.69 6.15
CA VAL A 402 -14.10 18.56 5.36
C VAL A 402 -13.14 17.38 5.40
N VAL A 403 -13.65 16.18 5.64
CA VAL A 403 -12.92 14.92 5.46
C VAL A 403 -13.38 14.21 4.20
N TYR A 404 -12.43 13.64 3.45
CA TYR A 404 -12.64 12.81 2.28
C TYR A 404 -12.19 11.39 2.59
N PHE A 405 -13.03 10.39 2.31
CA PHE A 405 -12.75 9.00 2.63
C PHE A 405 -13.41 8.04 1.64
N THR A 406 -12.82 6.86 1.45
CA THR A 406 -13.46 5.77 0.70
C THR A 406 -14.29 4.89 1.64
N GLY A 407 -15.37 4.30 1.14
CA GLY A 407 -16.23 3.43 1.93
C GLY A 407 -17.31 2.71 1.12
N THR A 408 -18.15 1.96 1.83
CA THR A 408 -19.17 1.05 1.29
C THR A 408 -20.60 1.51 1.57
N LEU A 409 -20.82 2.82 1.73
CA LEU A 409 -22.13 3.40 2.11
C LEU A 409 -23.25 3.04 1.12
N ASP A 410 -22.94 2.91 -0.17
CA ASP A 410 -23.91 2.51 -1.21
C ASP A 410 -24.11 0.98 -1.30
N GLY A 411 -23.31 0.19 -0.58
CA GLY A 411 -23.41 -1.26 -0.49
C GLY A 411 -22.05 -1.96 -0.48
N PRO A 412 -22.00 -3.23 -0.06
CA PRO A 412 -20.73 -3.96 0.12
C PRO A 412 -20.07 -4.40 -1.21
N LEU A 413 -20.75 -4.23 -2.35
CA LEU A 413 -20.23 -4.60 -3.68
C LEU A 413 -19.51 -3.45 -4.39
N GLU A 414 -19.53 -2.26 -3.79
CA GLU A 414 -19.05 -1.02 -4.40
C GLU A 414 -18.20 -0.26 -3.36
N SER A 415 -17.13 0.40 -3.83
CA SER A 415 -16.31 1.27 -3.01
C SER A 415 -16.20 2.63 -3.69
N HIS A 416 -16.56 3.68 -2.96
CA HIS A 416 -16.69 5.03 -3.51
C HIS A 416 -15.97 6.06 -2.64
N LEU A 417 -15.64 7.21 -3.24
CA LEU A 417 -15.18 8.37 -2.49
C LEU A 417 -16.36 9.19 -1.98
N TYR A 418 -16.35 9.50 -0.69
CA TYR A 418 -17.32 10.36 -0.02
C TYR A 418 -16.62 11.53 0.67
N CYS A 419 -17.40 12.56 0.98
CA CYS A 419 -16.99 13.62 1.90
C CYS A 419 -18.07 13.92 2.95
N THR A 420 -17.66 14.41 4.11
CA THR A 420 -18.55 14.93 5.15
C THR A 420 -17.85 15.98 6.00
N ASN A 421 -18.60 16.64 6.88
CA ASN A 421 -18.05 17.60 7.84
C ASN A 421 -17.11 16.88 8.82
N LEU A 422 -15.89 17.41 8.96
CA LEU A 422 -14.87 16.91 9.88
C LEU A 422 -15.25 17.14 11.34
N PHE A 423 -15.95 18.24 11.62
CA PHE A 423 -16.18 18.71 12.98
C PHE A 423 -17.61 18.40 13.41
N PRO A 424 -17.81 17.48 14.38
CA PRO A 424 -19.15 17.14 14.85
C PRO A 424 -19.79 18.35 15.55
N ASP A 425 -21.00 18.72 15.13
CA ASP A 425 -21.81 19.73 15.81
C ASP A 425 -22.43 19.10 17.06
N ALA A 426 -22.01 19.53 18.25
CA ALA A 426 -22.56 19.04 19.50
C ALA A 426 -24.10 19.18 19.53
N GLY A 427 -24.81 18.06 19.69
CA GLY A 427 -26.28 18.02 19.79
C GLY A 427 -27.03 18.00 18.45
N ARG A 428 -26.35 17.87 17.30
CA ARG A 428 -26.99 17.64 15.99
C ARG A 428 -26.71 16.25 15.48
N SER A 429 -27.63 15.72 14.68
CA SER A 429 -27.43 14.47 13.95
C SER A 429 -26.26 14.63 12.97
N LEU A 430 -25.45 13.56 12.82
CA LEU A 430 -24.40 13.53 11.83
C LEU A 430 -24.97 13.72 10.41
N GLN A 431 -24.23 14.47 9.60
CA GLN A 431 -24.57 14.65 8.20
C GLN A 431 -24.30 13.34 7.44
N VAL A 432 -25.23 12.98 6.57
CA VAL A 432 -25.03 11.85 5.65
C VAL A 432 -23.91 12.22 4.69
N PRO A 433 -22.87 11.38 4.54
CA PRO A 433 -21.77 11.64 3.61
C PRO A 433 -22.26 11.82 2.17
N VAL A 434 -21.61 12.71 1.43
CA VAL A 434 -21.91 12.98 0.02
C VAL A 434 -20.94 12.19 -0.85
N ARG A 435 -21.47 11.36 -1.75
CA ARG A 435 -20.66 10.62 -2.74
C ARG A 435 -20.14 11.55 -3.83
N LEU A 436 -18.85 11.44 -4.17
CA LEU A 436 -18.19 12.21 -5.23
C LEU A 436 -17.90 11.38 -6.48
N THR A 437 -17.68 10.08 -6.35
CA THR A 437 -17.45 9.19 -7.50
C THR A 437 -18.73 8.89 -8.28
N GLN A 438 -18.57 8.59 -9.57
CA GLN A 438 -19.67 8.32 -10.51
C GLN A 438 -19.56 6.91 -11.09
N GLY A 439 -20.70 6.26 -11.33
CA GLY A 439 -20.72 4.87 -11.79
C GLY A 439 -20.68 3.89 -10.63
N LYS A 440 -20.93 2.62 -10.94
CA LYS A 440 -20.89 1.52 -9.98
C LYS A 440 -19.54 0.82 -10.01
N GLY A 441 -19.17 0.18 -8.92
CA GLY A 441 -17.98 -0.68 -8.84
C GLY A 441 -16.95 -0.17 -7.87
N LYS A 442 -15.68 -0.39 -8.18
CA LYS A 442 -14.57 -0.06 -7.28
C LYS A 442 -13.85 1.19 -7.76
N HIS A 443 -13.64 2.11 -6.83
CA HIS A 443 -12.93 3.36 -7.05
C HIS A 443 -11.70 3.42 -6.15
N VAL A 444 -10.52 3.58 -6.75
CA VAL A 444 -9.28 3.88 -6.03
C VAL A 444 -8.89 5.31 -6.33
N VAL A 445 -8.86 6.16 -5.30
CA VAL A 445 -8.73 7.60 -5.47
C VAL A 445 -7.41 8.14 -4.92
N VAL A 446 -6.86 9.15 -5.60
CA VAL A 446 -5.69 9.92 -5.15
C VAL A 446 -6.04 11.39 -5.24
N LEU A 447 -5.97 12.10 -4.11
CA LEU A 447 -6.29 13.53 -4.05
C LEU A 447 -5.05 14.36 -4.35
N ASP A 448 -5.25 15.56 -4.93
CA ASP A 448 -4.17 16.54 -5.07
C ASP A 448 -3.90 17.25 -3.73
N HIS A 449 -2.69 17.83 -3.58
CA HIS A 449 -2.26 18.38 -2.30
C HIS A 449 -3.10 19.61 -1.89
N GLN A 450 -3.63 20.36 -2.85
CA GLN A 450 -4.53 21.50 -2.64
C GLN A 450 -6.00 21.10 -2.38
N LEU A 451 -6.33 19.81 -2.43
CA LEU A 451 -7.67 19.28 -2.21
C LEU A 451 -8.73 19.94 -3.10
N GLN A 452 -8.40 20.11 -4.38
CA GLN A 452 -9.28 20.64 -5.43
C GLN A 452 -9.72 19.56 -6.42
N ARG A 453 -8.88 18.54 -6.65
CA ARG A 453 -9.11 17.49 -7.64
C ARG A 453 -8.70 16.13 -7.09
N PHE A 454 -9.21 15.08 -7.72
CA PHE A 454 -8.77 13.72 -7.46
C PHE A 454 -8.64 12.91 -8.74
N VAL A 455 -7.65 12.03 -8.78
CA VAL A 455 -7.61 10.94 -9.75
C VAL A 455 -8.52 9.82 -9.25
N ASP A 456 -9.35 9.28 -10.13
CA ASP A 456 -10.17 8.10 -9.91
C ASP A 456 -9.72 6.98 -10.85
N ILE A 457 -9.25 5.88 -10.27
CA ILE A 457 -8.98 4.62 -10.95
C ILE A 457 -10.21 3.74 -10.70
N HIS A 458 -11.07 3.66 -11.71
CA HIS A 458 -12.39 3.03 -11.62
C HIS A 458 -12.46 1.78 -12.48
N ASP A 459 -12.98 0.69 -11.91
CA ASP A 459 -13.38 -0.50 -12.64
C ASP A 459 -14.71 -1.07 -12.13
N SER A 460 -15.34 -1.89 -12.96
CA SER A 460 -16.60 -2.55 -12.61
C SER A 460 -16.73 -3.87 -13.36
N LEU A 461 -17.68 -4.70 -12.96
CA LEU A 461 -17.97 -5.94 -13.69
C LEU A 461 -18.21 -5.70 -15.18
N GLY A 462 -18.90 -4.62 -15.56
CA GLY A 462 -19.28 -4.34 -16.94
C GLY A 462 -18.31 -3.42 -17.70
N SER A 463 -17.25 -2.91 -17.06
CA SER A 463 -16.35 -1.93 -17.67
C SER A 463 -14.91 -2.12 -17.21
N PRO A 464 -13.95 -2.20 -18.14
CA PRO A 464 -12.55 -2.32 -17.76
C PRO A 464 -12.04 -1.04 -17.07
N PRO A 465 -10.89 -1.11 -16.40
CA PRO A 465 -10.29 0.01 -15.72
C PRO A 465 -10.17 1.29 -16.57
N LYS A 466 -10.57 2.42 -15.97
CA LYS A 466 -10.39 3.78 -16.47
C LYS A 466 -9.69 4.62 -15.43
N VAL A 467 -8.91 5.60 -15.88
CA VAL A 467 -8.26 6.58 -15.01
C VAL A 467 -8.66 7.99 -15.45
N THR A 468 -9.34 8.68 -14.53
CA THR A 468 -9.92 9.99 -14.77
C THR A 468 -9.44 10.99 -13.73
N LEU A 469 -9.41 12.26 -14.10
CA LEU A 469 -9.22 13.38 -13.19
C LEU A 469 -10.57 14.08 -13.00
N ASN A 470 -10.97 14.26 -11.75
CA ASN A 470 -12.28 14.76 -11.36
C ASN A 470 -12.15 15.92 -10.36
N SER A 471 -13.20 16.73 -10.26
CA SER A 471 -13.34 17.86 -9.33
C SER A 471 -13.72 17.36 -7.92
N LEU A 472 -13.02 17.79 -6.88
CA LEU A 472 -13.42 17.51 -5.48
C LEU A 472 -14.60 18.36 -5.01
N LEU A 473 -14.99 19.40 -5.78
CA LEU A 473 -16.13 20.26 -5.42
C LEU A 473 -17.46 19.52 -5.55
N ASP A 474 -17.61 18.73 -6.61
CA ASP A 474 -18.89 18.13 -7.01
C ASP A 474 -18.75 16.74 -7.65
N GLY A 475 -17.53 16.21 -7.79
CA GLY A 475 -17.29 14.91 -8.43
C GLY A 475 -17.33 14.95 -9.97
N SER A 476 -17.40 16.13 -10.58
CA SER A 476 -17.49 16.25 -12.04
C SER A 476 -16.19 15.84 -12.75
N LEU A 477 -16.33 15.19 -13.91
CA LEU A 477 -15.22 14.78 -14.76
C LEU A 477 -14.51 16.01 -15.35
N ILE A 478 -13.21 16.13 -15.12
CA ILE A 478 -12.35 17.15 -15.75
C ILE A 478 -11.77 16.59 -17.04
N THR A 479 -11.13 15.41 -16.97
CA THR A 479 -10.55 14.74 -18.15
C THR A 479 -10.30 13.27 -17.88
N SER A 480 -10.31 12.46 -18.94
CA SER A 480 -9.87 11.06 -18.92
C SER A 480 -8.47 10.99 -19.52
N PHE A 481 -7.54 10.29 -18.85
CA PHE A 481 -6.17 10.17 -19.33
C PHE A 481 -5.72 8.71 -19.49
N TYR A 482 -6.57 7.76 -19.12
CA TYR A 482 -6.41 6.37 -19.54
C TYR A 482 -7.76 5.68 -19.60
N GLU A 483 -8.00 4.97 -20.70
CA GLU A 483 -9.08 4.00 -20.77
C GLU A 483 -8.49 2.72 -21.34
N GLN A 484 -8.63 1.62 -20.60
CA GLN A 484 -8.20 0.34 -21.11
C GLN A 484 -9.05 0.03 -22.35
N PRO A 485 -8.43 -0.26 -23.51
CA PRO A 485 -9.19 -0.65 -24.68
C PRO A 485 -10.04 -1.87 -24.32
N VAL A 486 -11.35 -1.74 -24.53
CA VAL A 486 -12.37 -2.66 -23.96
C VAL A 486 -12.20 -4.11 -24.43
N TYR A 487 -11.34 -4.38 -25.40
CA TYR A 487 -11.26 -5.68 -26.04
C TYR A 487 -9.87 -6.00 -26.57
N ILE A 488 -9.22 -7.01 -26.00
CA ILE A 488 -8.21 -7.77 -26.73
C ILE A 488 -8.96 -8.48 -27.89
N PRO A 489 -8.63 -8.22 -29.17
CA PRO A 489 -9.39 -8.72 -30.32
C PRO A 489 -9.64 -10.23 -30.32
N ARG A 490 -8.78 -11.01 -29.64
CA ARG A 490 -8.92 -12.46 -29.50
C ARG A 490 -9.95 -12.86 -28.45
N PHE A 491 -10.10 -12.11 -27.35
CA PHE A 491 -11.18 -12.34 -26.37
C PHE A 491 -12.57 -12.00 -26.91
N LYS A 492 -12.69 -11.10 -27.91
CA LYS A 492 -13.96 -10.93 -28.64
C LYS A 492 -14.47 -12.23 -29.28
N LYS A 493 -13.58 -13.13 -29.68
CA LYS A 493 -13.98 -14.44 -30.25
C LYS A 493 -14.60 -15.36 -29.20
N LEU A 494 -14.29 -15.17 -27.93
CA LEU A 494 -14.80 -16.00 -26.83
C LEU A 494 -16.19 -15.59 -26.36
N GLN A 495 -16.67 -14.39 -26.71
CA GLN A 495 -17.97 -13.87 -26.28
C GLN A 495 -18.17 -14.02 -24.76
N LEU A 496 -17.13 -13.74 -23.96
CA LEU A 496 -17.17 -13.90 -22.51
C LEU A 496 -18.26 -12.99 -21.92
N GLU A 497 -19.14 -13.60 -21.13
CA GLU A 497 -20.14 -12.88 -20.35
C GLU A 497 -19.62 -12.62 -18.94
N PHE A 498 -20.03 -11.50 -18.36
CA PHE A 498 -19.76 -11.18 -16.98
C PHE A 498 -20.54 -12.12 -16.04
N PRO A 499 -20.02 -12.42 -14.85
CA PRO A 499 -20.76 -13.25 -13.90
C PRO A 499 -22.05 -12.56 -13.44
N GLU A 500 -23.07 -13.36 -13.16
CA GLU A 500 -24.23 -12.89 -12.43
C GLU A 500 -23.89 -12.82 -10.94
N ILE A 501 -24.09 -11.65 -10.33
CA ILE A 501 -23.99 -11.52 -8.86
C ILE A 501 -25.27 -12.04 -8.23
N ILE A 502 -25.12 -13.08 -7.42
CA ILE A 502 -26.19 -13.71 -6.66
C ILE A 502 -26.06 -13.34 -5.18
N LYS A 503 -27.20 -13.31 -4.49
CA LYS A 503 -27.29 -13.18 -3.04
C LYS A 503 -27.94 -14.42 -2.46
N VAL A 504 -27.29 -15.04 -1.50
CA VAL A 504 -27.76 -16.22 -0.77
C VAL A 504 -27.90 -15.84 0.70
N GLU A 505 -29.01 -16.19 1.32
CA GLU A 505 -29.19 -16.00 2.77
C GLU A 505 -28.72 -17.24 3.52
N ALA A 506 -27.84 -17.03 4.49
CA ALA A 506 -27.45 -18.05 5.45
C ALA A 506 -28.59 -18.37 6.42
N LYS A 507 -28.46 -19.45 7.18
CA LYS A 507 -29.52 -19.91 8.12
C LYS A 507 -29.85 -18.89 9.21
N ASP A 508 -28.91 -18.02 9.55
CA ASP A 508 -29.04 -16.95 10.53
C ASP A 508 -29.55 -15.63 9.91
N GLY A 509 -29.81 -15.59 8.60
CA GLY A 509 -30.24 -14.41 7.86
C GLY A 509 -29.08 -13.58 7.29
N THR A 510 -27.82 -13.98 7.48
CA THR A 510 -26.67 -13.26 6.92
C THR A 510 -26.70 -13.31 5.39
N ALA A 511 -26.56 -12.15 4.75
CA ALA A 511 -26.47 -12.04 3.29
C ALA A 511 -25.06 -12.42 2.81
N LEU A 512 -24.97 -13.43 1.94
CA LEU A 512 -23.74 -13.87 1.29
C LEU A 512 -23.82 -13.59 -0.21
N TYR A 513 -22.84 -12.85 -0.73
CA TYR A 513 -22.75 -12.56 -2.16
C TYR A 513 -21.87 -13.60 -2.87
N GLY A 514 -22.23 -13.92 -4.11
CA GLY A 514 -21.50 -14.86 -4.95
C GLY A 514 -21.52 -14.45 -6.42
N ALA A 515 -20.55 -14.93 -7.20
CA ALA A 515 -20.45 -14.70 -8.64
C ALA A 515 -20.72 -16.02 -9.39
N LEU A 516 -21.74 -16.03 -10.26
CA LEU A 516 -22.13 -17.20 -11.03
C LEU A 516 -21.77 -17.02 -12.51
N TYR A 517 -20.82 -17.83 -12.98
CA TYR A 517 -20.47 -17.93 -14.40
C TYR A 517 -21.29 -19.06 -15.04
N LYS A 518 -22.21 -18.70 -15.95
CA LYS A 518 -23.11 -19.66 -16.59
C LYS A 518 -22.49 -20.24 -17.86
N PRO A 519 -22.55 -21.57 -18.08
CA PRO A 519 -22.20 -22.15 -19.36
C PRO A 519 -23.18 -21.70 -20.46
N ASP A 520 -22.66 -21.51 -21.67
CA ASP A 520 -23.49 -21.24 -22.85
C ASP A 520 -24.34 -22.48 -23.20
N ALA A 521 -25.64 -22.39 -22.93
CA ALA A 521 -26.59 -23.48 -23.19
C ALA A 521 -26.72 -23.81 -24.68
N ALA A 522 -26.49 -22.84 -25.59
CA ALA A 522 -26.51 -23.09 -27.03
C ALA A 522 -25.34 -23.98 -27.46
N ARG A 523 -24.20 -23.89 -26.76
CA ARG A 523 -22.99 -24.67 -27.03
C ARG A 523 -22.95 -26.00 -26.27
N PHE A 524 -23.40 -26.02 -25.02
CA PHE A 524 -23.22 -27.18 -24.12
C PHE A 524 -24.53 -27.93 -23.79
N GLY A 525 -25.66 -27.53 -24.36
CA GLY A 525 -26.98 -28.10 -24.07
C GLY A 525 -27.58 -27.60 -22.75
N PRO A 526 -28.78 -28.05 -22.38
CA PRO A 526 -29.43 -27.63 -21.14
C PRO A 526 -28.74 -28.20 -19.88
N PRO A 527 -28.95 -27.58 -18.69
CA PRO A 527 -28.45 -28.11 -17.42
C PRO A 527 -28.99 -29.53 -17.10
N PRO A 528 -28.35 -30.30 -16.19
CA PRO A 528 -27.32 -29.87 -15.23
C PRO A 528 -25.91 -29.83 -15.81
N TYR A 529 -25.14 -28.82 -15.40
CA TYR A 529 -23.71 -28.69 -15.73
C TYR A 529 -22.82 -29.22 -14.60
N LYS A 530 -21.61 -29.66 -14.94
CA LYS A 530 -20.56 -29.89 -13.94
C LYS A 530 -20.13 -28.54 -13.36
N THR A 531 -20.14 -28.41 -12.03
CA THR A 531 -19.86 -27.15 -11.33
C THR A 531 -18.47 -27.17 -10.71
N MET A 532 -17.70 -26.11 -10.94
CA MET A 532 -16.46 -25.82 -10.21
C MET A 532 -16.75 -24.73 -9.19
N ILE A 533 -16.42 -24.99 -7.93
CA ILE A 533 -16.50 -23.98 -6.86
C ILE A 533 -15.10 -23.41 -6.67
N GLN A 534 -14.93 -22.14 -7.05
CA GLN A 534 -13.72 -21.39 -6.74
C GLN A 534 -13.91 -20.66 -5.41
N VAL A 535 -13.00 -20.89 -4.47
CA VAL A 535 -13.08 -20.34 -3.12
C VAL A 535 -11.72 -19.79 -2.69
N TYR A 536 -11.75 -18.63 -2.04
CA TYR A 536 -10.68 -18.18 -1.15
C TYR A 536 -11.14 -18.34 0.30
N GLY A 537 -12.16 -17.58 0.72
CA GLY A 537 -12.88 -17.77 1.99
C GLY A 537 -12.08 -17.44 3.25
N GLY A 538 -10.89 -16.85 3.12
CA GLY A 538 -10.07 -16.36 4.23
C GLY A 538 -10.39 -14.91 4.63
N PRO A 539 -9.99 -14.49 5.84
CA PRO A 539 -10.16 -13.11 6.31
C PRO A 539 -9.35 -12.11 5.47
N GLY A 540 -9.72 -10.84 5.54
CA GLY A 540 -9.01 -9.73 4.86
C GLY A 540 -9.23 -9.65 3.34
N VAL A 541 -10.03 -10.54 2.76
CA VAL A 541 -10.27 -10.58 1.31
C VAL A 541 -11.75 -10.68 1.00
N GLN A 542 -12.20 -9.84 0.08
CA GLN A 542 -13.50 -9.94 -0.57
C GLN A 542 -13.27 -10.25 -2.07
N LEU A 543 -13.80 -11.39 -2.53
CA LEU A 543 -13.75 -11.76 -3.96
C LEU A 543 -14.94 -11.21 -4.76
N VAL A 544 -16.11 -11.08 -4.13
CA VAL A 544 -17.37 -10.69 -4.76
C VAL A 544 -17.92 -9.44 -4.09
#